data_AF-A0A3R7E395-F1
#
_entry.id   AF-A0A3R7E395-F1
#
_cell.length_a   1.000
_cell.length_b   1.000
_cell.length_c   1.000
_cell.angle_alpha   90.00
_cell.angle_beta   90.00
_cell.angle_gamma   90.00
#
_symmetry.space_group_name_H-M   'P 1'
#
loop_
_entity.id
_entity.type
_entity.pdbx_description
1 polymer ?
#
loop_
_entity_poly.entity_id
_entity_poly.type
_entity_poly.pdbx_seq_one_letter_code
_entity_poly.pdbx_strand_id
1 'polypeptide(L)'
;MADALTGRPSTKQIKRMPKKHKNLYHTYKKKLHIINWRKEHSMESAIDTFFPGVAGDKRTTVWKQILRWESQRDHITMACSKARTRDMRTLRKQGISTTLTCVAEENIAQWVSELREDGIPVSKTLLACKAMDVALEQGLAVNQFKASPSWMKGFMKRWGLAIRAKTRSGQANLADGEKALAEFKTSIRKDRVTAMILADSKGTKYPPFLVLKSKASTIKAVVQENITQRHGFGRQVWKEIEDLEANFPLQVYGNPSAWWNAGISLRFLDFHFGHRRGQAVDPVLLLWDDFSAHFTDEVIERA
;
A
#
# COMPACT_ATOMS: atom_id res chain seq x y z
N MET A 1 27.79 -50.09 -12.29
CA MET A 1 27.90 -49.45 -10.96
C MET A 1 27.41 -48.02 -11.11
N ALA A 2 26.34 -47.64 -10.42
CA ALA A 2 25.72 -46.32 -10.58
C ALA A 2 26.39 -45.33 -9.62
N ASP A 3 27.05 -44.31 -10.17
CA ASP A 3 27.66 -43.24 -9.41
C ASP A 3 26.58 -42.41 -8.70
N ALA A 4 26.70 -42.32 -7.38
CA ALA A 4 25.81 -41.54 -6.55
C ALA A 4 26.06 -40.05 -6.79
N LEU A 5 25.06 -39.33 -7.30
CA LEU A 5 25.09 -37.88 -7.49
C LEU A 5 25.29 -37.16 -6.14
N THR A 6 26.53 -36.79 -5.84
CA THR A 6 26.84 -35.94 -4.69
C THR A 6 26.37 -34.52 -4.95
N GLY A 7 25.48 -34.01 -4.08
CA GLY A 7 24.95 -32.66 -4.15
C GLY A 7 26.02 -31.57 -4.06
N ARG A 8 25.65 -30.35 -4.49
CA ARG A 8 26.54 -29.19 -4.61
C ARG A 8 27.29 -28.90 -3.29
N PRO A 9 28.64 -28.82 -3.31
CA PRO A 9 29.42 -28.56 -2.11
C PRO A 9 29.21 -27.15 -1.56
N SER A 10 29.24 -27.03 -0.22
CA SER A 10 29.02 -25.76 0.51
C SER A 10 30.20 -24.82 0.34
N THR A 11 29.98 -23.66 -0.27
CA THR A 11 31.00 -22.63 -0.57
C THR A 11 31.64 -21.97 0.65
N LYS A 12 31.04 -22.09 1.84
CA LYS A 12 31.59 -21.47 3.06
C LYS A 12 32.19 -22.47 4.05
N GLN A 13 32.11 -23.78 3.78
CA GLN A 13 32.49 -24.86 4.72
C GLN A 13 31.95 -24.73 6.16
N ILE A 14 30.90 -23.92 6.39
CA ILE A 14 30.28 -23.76 7.71
C ILE A 14 29.38 -24.97 7.96
N LYS A 15 29.82 -25.88 8.84
CA LYS A 15 28.96 -26.96 9.36
C LYS A 15 28.03 -26.40 10.43
N ARG A 16 26.71 -26.59 10.28
CA ARG A 16 25.75 -26.28 11.34
C ARG A 16 26.06 -27.14 12.56
N MET A 17 26.18 -26.52 13.73
CA MET A 17 26.32 -27.29 14.97
C MET A 17 25.07 -28.17 15.20
N PRO A 18 25.24 -29.39 15.74
CA PRO A 18 24.13 -30.24 16.11
C PRO A 18 23.24 -29.56 17.16
N LYS A 19 21.92 -29.69 16.99
CA LYS A 19 20.93 -29.14 17.92
C LYS A 19 21.07 -29.85 19.26
N LYS A 20 21.28 -29.09 20.34
CA LYS A 20 21.47 -29.65 21.70
C LYS A 20 20.17 -30.07 22.41
N HIS A 21 18.99 -29.82 21.82
CA HIS A 21 17.65 -30.18 22.31
C HIS A 21 17.45 -30.11 23.86
N LYS A 22 18.01 -29.10 24.52
CA LYS A 22 18.08 -29.03 26.00
C LYS A 22 16.77 -28.66 26.71
N ASN A 23 15.75 -28.22 25.99
CA ASN A 23 14.53 -27.68 26.58
C ASN A 23 13.36 -28.64 26.36
N LEU A 24 12.74 -29.10 27.44
CA LEU A 24 11.47 -29.81 27.37
C LEU A 24 10.34 -28.79 27.10
N TYR A 25 9.54 -29.02 26.06
CA TYR A 25 8.48 -28.09 25.67
C TYR A 25 7.10 -28.63 26.06
N HIS A 26 6.27 -27.79 26.68
CA HIS A 26 4.88 -28.12 26.98
C HIS A 26 3.97 -27.51 25.91
N THR A 27 3.37 -28.36 25.09
CA THR A 27 2.35 -27.97 24.10
C THR A 27 1.03 -27.67 24.79
N TYR A 28 0.11 -26.97 24.12
CA TYR A 28 -1.23 -26.74 24.65
C TYR A 28 -1.94 -28.06 25.01
N LYS A 29 -1.81 -29.09 24.16
CA LYS A 29 -2.33 -30.45 24.45
C LYS A 29 -1.82 -30.99 25.78
N LYS A 30 -0.50 -30.93 25.99
CA LYS A 30 0.13 -31.45 27.21
C LYS A 30 -0.31 -30.64 28.43
N LYS A 31 -0.39 -29.30 28.32
CA LYS A 31 -0.89 -28.44 29.39
C LYS A 31 -2.33 -28.77 29.76
N LEU A 32 -3.22 -28.89 28.76
CA LEU A 32 -4.63 -29.20 28.97
C LEU A 32 -4.82 -30.56 29.66
N HIS A 33 -4.06 -31.57 29.24
CA HIS A 33 -4.08 -32.89 29.86
C HIS A 33 -3.67 -32.83 31.34
N ILE A 34 -2.58 -32.12 31.67
CA ILE A 34 -2.10 -31.96 33.05
C ILE A 34 -3.15 -31.25 33.92
N ILE A 35 -3.72 -30.13 33.46
CA ILE A 35 -4.71 -29.38 34.25
C ILE A 35 -6.07 -30.09 34.33
N ASN A 36 -6.41 -30.98 33.39
CA ASN A 36 -7.60 -31.83 33.49
C ASN A 36 -7.38 -32.91 34.54
N TRP A 37 -6.24 -33.58 34.49
CA TRP A 37 -5.85 -34.58 35.48
C TRP A 37 -5.80 -34.00 36.90
N ARG A 38 -5.27 -32.77 37.07
CA ARG A 38 -5.29 -32.05 38.36
C ARG A 38 -6.73 -31.93 38.90
N LYS A 39 -7.78 -31.70 38.10
CA LYS A 39 -9.13 -31.52 38.65
C LYS A 39 -9.58 -32.68 39.55
N GLU A 40 -9.11 -33.89 39.24
CA GLU A 40 -9.49 -35.13 39.92
C GLU A 40 -8.46 -35.57 40.98
N HIS A 41 -7.30 -34.91 41.05
CA HIS A 41 -6.15 -35.35 41.86
C HIS A 41 -5.48 -34.18 42.60
N SER A 42 -4.57 -34.49 43.53
CA SER A 42 -3.78 -33.47 44.21
C SER A 42 -2.73 -32.84 43.29
N MET A 43 -2.25 -31.66 43.67
CA MET A 43 -1.19 -30.96 42.93
C MET A 43 0.12 -31.74 42.99
N GLU A 44 0.42 -32.34 44.15
CA GLU A 44 1.61 -33.15 44.39
C GLU A 44 1.63 -34.35 43.43
N SER A 45 0.51 -35.04 43.32
CA SER A 45 0.37 -36.22 42.46
C SER A 45 0.47 -35.83 40.97
N ALA A 46 0.05 -34.61 40.59
CA ALA A 46 0.21 -34.10 39.24
C ALA A 46 1.67 -33.82 38.90
N ILE A 47 2.42 -33.27 39.86
CA ILE A 47 3.86 -33.03 39.69
C ILE A 47 4.60 -34.36 39.57
N ASP A 48 4.31 -35.32 40.44
CA ASP A 48 4.99 -36.62 40.46
C ASP A 48 4.74 -37.42 39.18
N THR A 49 3.50 -37.36 38.66
CA THR A 49 3.11 -38.06 37.42
C THR A 49 3.72 -37.42 36.17
N PHE A 50 3.65 -36.09 36.03
CA PHE A 50 3.97 -35.41 34.76
C PHE A 50 5.36 -34.75 34.73
N PHE A 51 6.01 -34.61 35.88
CA PHE A 51 7.33 -34.01 36.05
C PHE A 51 8.20 -34.87 36.99
N PRO A 52 8.46 -36.15 36.64
CA PRO A 52 9.21 -37.03 37.52
C PRO A 52 10.64 -36.52 37.77
N GLY A 53 11.12 -36.66 39.00
CA GLY A 53 12.49 -36.30 39.39
C GLY A 53 12.72 -34.80 39.67
N VAL A 54 11.67 -33.97 39.72
CA VAL A 54 11.80 -32.56 40.17
C VAL A 54 11.71 -32.46 41.70
N ALA A 55 12.72 -31.83 42.31
CA ALA A 55 12.81 -31.61 43.76
C ALA A 55 13.21 -30.16 44.09
N GLY A 56 13.02 -29.76 45.35
CA GLY A 56 13.35 -28.43 45.86
C GLY A 56 12.70 -27.29 45.05
N ASP A 57 13.47 -26.25 44.75
CA ASP A 57 12.98 -25.05 44.05
C ASP A 57 12.37 -25.34 42.66
N LYS A 58 12.85 -26.40 41.99
CA LYS A 58 12.29 -26.83 40.71
C LYS A 58 10.86 -27.35 40.87
N ARG A 59 10.57 -28.06 41.97
CA ARG A 59 9.22 -28.54 42.30
C ARG A 59 8.27 -27.35 42.51
N THR A 60 8.69 -26.34 43.28
CA THR A 60 7.93 -25.11 43.49
C THR A 60 7.69 -24.33 42.18
N THR A 61 8.67 -24.33 41.27
CA THR A 61 8.54 -23.70 39.95
C THR A 61 7.48 -24.40 39.09
N VAL A 62 7.48 -25.74 39.07
CA VAL A 62 6.45 -26.54 38.37
C VAL A 62 5.08 -26.32 39.00
N TRP A 63 5.00 -26.29 40.33
CA TRP A 63 3.76 -26.01 41.06
C TRP A 63 3.14 -24.67 40.62
N LYS A 64 3.94 -23.58 40.64
CA LYS A 64 3.51 -22.25 40.16
C LYS A 64 3.12 -22.27 38.68
N GLN A 65 3.80 -23.08 37.87
CA GLN A 65 3.52 -23.21 36.44
C GLN A 65 2.17 -23.87 36.18
N ILE A 66 1.82 -24.94 36.91
CA ILE A 66 0.52 -25.62 36.80
C ILE A 66 -0.61 -24.67 37.21
N LEU A 67 -0.48 -23.97 38.34
CA LEU A 67 -1.47 -22.95 38.76
C LEU A 67 -1.66 -21.85 37.71
N ARG A 68 -0.58 -21.38 37.10
CA ARG A 68 -0.67 -20.41 36.01
C ARG A 68 -1.39 -20.98 34.77
N TRP A 69 -1.25 -22.27 34.48
CA TRP A 69 -2.01 -22.89 33.40
C TRP A 69 -3.48 -23.05 33.77
N GLU A 70 -3.79 -23.37 35.02
CA GLU A 70 -5.17 -23.42 35.51
C GLU A 70 -5.86 -22.06 35.41
N SER A 71 -5.19 -20.96 35.77
CA SER A 71 -5.75 -19.61 35.60
C SER A 71 -5.91 -19.19 34.13
N GLN A 72 -5.24 -19.87 33.19
CA GLN A 72 -5.34 -19.65 31.74
C GLN A 72 -6.14 -20.75 31.02
N ARG A 73 -6.95 -21.52 31.76
CA ARG A 73 -7.64 -22.72 31.25
C ARG A 73 -8.41 -22.46 29.96
N ASP A 74 -9.24 -21.41 29.91
CA ASP A 74 -10.08 -21.14 28.74
C ASP A 74 -9.26 -20.91 27.47
N HIS A 75 -8.17 -20.14 27.59
CA HIS A 75 -7.24 -19.91 26.50
C HIS A 75 -6.52 -21.18 26.06
N ILE A 76 -6.11 -22.04 27.01
CA ILE A 76 -5.46 -23.33 26.71
C ILE A 76 -6.44 -24.28 26.02
N THR A 77 -7.70 -24.35 26.47
CA THR A 77 -8.76 -25.15 25.87
C THR A 77 -9.07 -24.68 24.44
N MET A 78 -9.24 -23.38 24.23
CA MET A 78 -9.45 -22.78 22.91
C MET A 78 -8.26 -23.03 21.97
N ALA A 79 -7.03 -22.98 22.49
CA ALA A 79 -5.83 -23.30 21.70
C ALA A 79 -5.73 -24.79 21.36
N CYS A 80 -6.26 -25.70 22.20
CA CYS A 80 -6.27 -27.13 21.95
C CYS A 80 -7.32 -27.56 20.92
N SER A 81 -8.47 -26.89 20.86
CA SER A 81 -9.57 -27.27 19.96
C SER A 81 -9.21 -27.13 18.49
N LYS A 82 -8.21 -26.30 18.15
CA LYS A 82 -7.75 -26.05 16.79
C LYS A 82 -6.53 -26.93 16.46
N ALA A 83 -6.62 -27.75 15.40
CA ALA A 83 -5.55 -28.62 14.94
C ALA A 83 -4.21 -27.89 14.72
N ARG A 84 -4.27 -26.66 14.17
CA ARG A 84 -3.08 -25.83 13.91
C ARG A 84 -2.31 -25.41 15.16
N THR A 85 -2.98 -25.30 16.31
CA THR A 85 -2.40 -24.66 17.51
C THR A 85 -2.22 -25.61 18.69
N ARG A 86 -2.86 -26.79 18.68
CA ARG A 86 -2.81 -27.80 19.75
C ARG A 86 -1.38 -28.20 20.14
N ASP A 87 -0.50 -28.38 19.17
CA ASP A 87 0.90 -28.80 19.40
C ASP A 87 1.88 -27.62 19.54
N MET A 88 1.37 -26.38 19.54
CA MET A 88 2.19 -25.19 19.78
C MET A 88 2.48 -24.99 21.28
N ARG A 89 3.64 -24.40 21.59
CA ARG A 89 4.02 -24.04 22.97
C ARG A 89 3.29 -22.79 23.48
N THR A 90 3.17 -21.81 22.61
CA THR A 90 2.65 -20.47 22.89
C THR A 90 2.01 -19.92 21.63
N LEU A 91 0.87 -19.27 21.78
CA LEU A 91 0.25 -18.42 20.77
C LEU A 91 0.64 -16.98 21.09
N ARG A 92 1.06 -16.24 20.05
CA ARG A 92 1.15 -14.78 20.13
C ARG A 92 -0.19 -14.25 19.65
N LYS A 93 -0.82 -13.36 20.43
CA LYS A 93 -2.02 -12.64 19.97
C LYS A 93 -1.66 -11.89 18.69
N GLN A 94 -2.52 -11.98 17.68
CA GLN A 94 -2.35 -11.27 16.43
C GLN A 94 -2.28 -9.76 16.72
N GLY A 95 -1.33 -9.04 16.11
CA GLY A 95 -1.13 -7.59 16.31
C GLY A 95 -0.18 -7.14 17.43
N ILE A 96 0.34 -8.02 18.30
CA ILE A 96 1.28 -7.61 19.38
C ILE A 96 2.65 -7.12 18.86
N SER A 97 3.00 -7.47 17.63
CA SER A 97 4.31 -7.18 17.02
C SER A 97 4.15 -6.46 15.69
N THR A 98 3.09 -5.67 15.55
CA THR A 98 2.93 -4.77 14.40
C THR A 98 3.24 -3.36 14.89
N THR A 99 4.13 -2.67 14.17
CA THR A 99 4.47 -1.27 14.45
C THR A 99 3.26 -0.36 14.31
N LEU A 100 2.31 -0.75 13.46
CA LEU A 100 1.00 -0.14 13.31
C LEU A 100 -0.04 -0.88 14.15
N THR A 101 -1.03 -0.15 14.67
CA THR A 101 -2.17 -0.76 15.36
C THR A 101 -3.03 -1.56 14.38
N CYS A 102 -3.86 -2.48 14.90
CA CYS A 102 -4.77 -3.27 14.08
C CYS A 102 -5.73 -2.39 13.26
N VAL A 103 -6.22 -1.30 13.86
CA VAL A 103 -7.13 -0.33 13.20
C VAL A 103 -6.41 0.38 12.05
N ALA A 104 -5.15 0.75 12.20
CA ALA A 104 -4.37 1.31 11.09
C ALA A 104 -4.19 0.32 9.95
N GLU A 105 -3.84 -0.94 10.27
CA GLU A 105 -3.73 -1.96 9.23
C GLU A 105 -5.08 -2.23 8.54
N GLU A 106 -6.19 -2.15 9.27
CA GLU A 106 -7.55 -2.28 8.72
C GLU A 106 -7.87 -1.17 7.72
N ASN A 107 -7.59 0.09 8.08
CA ASN A 107 -7.76 1.23 7.18
C ASN A 107 -6.97 1.04 5.87
N ILE A 108 -5.74 0.52 5.97
CA ILE A 108 -4.93 0.21 4.78
C ILE A 108 -5.56 -0.93 3.98
N ALA A 109 -6.06 -1.97 4.62
CA ALA A 109 -6.67 -3.12 3.95
C ALA A 109 -7.99 -2.76 3.25
N GLN A 110 -8.81 -1.90 3.87
CA GLN A 110 -10.03 -1.36 3.27
C GLN A 110 -9.70 -0.52 2.03
N TRP A 111 -8.75 0.40 2.14
CA TRP A 111 -8.27 1.19 1.01
C TRP A 111 -7.74 0.32 -0.14
N VAL A 112 -7.02 -0.77 0.16
CA VAL A 112 -6.59 -1.74 -0.87
C VAL A 112 -7.78 -2.43 -1.54
N SER A 113 -8.83 -2.73 -0.78
CA SER A 113 -10.03 -3.42 -1.29
C SER A 113 -10.85 -2.50 -2.19
N GLU A 114 -11.05 -1.25 -1.79
CA GLU A 114 -11.72 -0.21 -2.58
C GLU A 114 -11.03 -0.01 -3.94
N LEU A 115 -9.70 0.14 -3.95
CA LEU A 115 -8.96 0.27 -5.20
C LEU A 115 -9.08 -0.96 -6.10
N ARG A 116 -9.11 -2.16 -5.51
CA ARG A 116 -9.28 -3.41 -6.28
C ARG A 116 -10.68 -3.56 -6.83
N GLU A 117 -11.69 -3.07 -6.13
CA GLU A 117 -13.08 -3.02 -6.60
C GLU A 117 -13.22 -2.08 -7.80
N ASP A 118 -12.52 -0.95 -7.78
CA ASP A 118 -12.37 -0.04 -8.93
C ASP A 118 -11.46 -0.59 -10.06
N GLY A 119 -10.95 -1.82 -9.92
CA GLY A 119 -10.10 -2.47 -10.93
C GLY A 119 -8.66 -1.96 -10.95
N ILE A 120 -8.25 -1.14 -9.98
CA ILE A 120 -6.93 -0.53 -9.88
C ILE A 120 -5.97 -1.48 -9.17
N PRO A 121 -4.90 -1.96 -9.84
CA PRO A 121 -3.92 -2.83 -9.21
C PRO A 121 -3.06 -2.04 -8.22
N VAL A 122 -3.10 -2.42 -6.94
CA VAL A 122 -2.23 -1.83 -5.90
C VAL A 122 -0.83 -2.44 -5.98
N SER A 123 0.14 -1.62 -6.40
CA SER A 123 1.55 -1.99 -6.41
C SER A 123 2.13 -2.02 -4.98
N LYS A 124 3.28 -2.67 -4.80
CA LYS A 124 3.99 -2.68 -3.50
C LYS A 124 4.42 -1.28 -3.08
N THR A 125 4.82 -0.43 -4.03
CA THR A 125 5.22 0.96 -3.75
C THR A 125 4.02 1.78 -3.27
N LEU A 126 2.88 1.65 -3.93
CA LEU A 126 1.66 2.35 -3.54
C LEU A 126 1.17 1.92 -2.15
N LEU A 127 1.22 0.61 -1.86
CA LEU A 127 0.94 0.08 -0.53
C LEU A 127 1.91 0.64 0.52
N ALA A 128 3.20 0.75 0.20
CA ALA A 128 4.20 1.30 1.10
C ALA A 128 3.94 2.78 1.41
N CYS A 129 3.62 3.59 0.40
CA CYS A 129 3.26 5.00 0.59
C CYS A 129 2.06 5.15 1.53
N LYS A 130 0.94 4.45 1.23
CA LYS A 130 -0.25 4.53 2.08
C LYS A 130 0.02 4.08 3.52
N ALA A 131 0.83 3.04 3.69
CA ALA A 131 1.18 2.57 5.02
C ALA A 131 2.04 3.57 5.81
N MET A 132 2.92 4.32 5.13
CA MET A 132 3.72 5.37 5.75
C MET A 132 2.86 6.58 6.14
N ASP A 133 1.88 6.95 5.32
CA ASP A 133 0.92 8.03 5.65
C ASP A 133 0.12 7.67 6.91
N VAL A 134 -0.42 6.45 6.96
CA VAL A 134 -1.16 5.96 8.14
C VAL A 134 -0.26 5.88 9.38
N ALA A 135 1.04 5.59 9.22
CA ALA A 135 1.99 5.64 10.33
C ALA A 135 2.17 7.06 10.90
N LEU A 136 2.28 8.05 10.02
CA LEU A 136 2.36 9.46 10.40
C LEU A 136 1.09 9.93 11.12
N GLU A 137 -0.09 9.51 10.64
CA GLU A 137 -1.38 9.78 11.29
C GLU A 137 -1.46 9.17 12.70
N GLN A 138 -0.75 8.06 12.96
CA GLN A 138 -0.61 7.48 14.30
C GLN A 138 0.47 8.14 15.17
N GLY A 139 1.09 9.22 14.69
CA GLY A 139 2.15 9.93 15.40
C GLY A 139 3.49 9.19 15.42
N LEU A 140 3.69 8.21 14.54
CA LEU A 140 4.99 7.54 14.41
C LEU A 140 5.97 8.43 13.65
N ALA A 141 7.20 8.52 14.14
CA ALA A 141 8.26 9.21 13.44
C ALA A 141 8.71 8.42 12.19
N VAL A 142 9.22 9.11 11.16
CA VAL A 142 9.62 8.53 9.86
C VAL A 142 10.61 7.37 9.98
N ASN A 143 11.44 7.36 11.04
CA ASN A 143 12.42 6.30 11.29
C ASN A 143 11.84 5.07 12.01
N GLN A 144 10.67 5.18 12.65
CA GLN A 144 10.05 4.10 13.43
C GLN A 144 9.30 3.09 12.54
N PHE A 145 8.77 3.53 11.40
CA PHE A 145 8.08 2.68 10.45
C PHE A 145 8.55 2.95 9.01
N LYS A 146 9.01 1.90 8.32
CA LYS A 146 9.60 2.01 6.96
C LYS A 146 8.82 1.24 5.88
N ALA A 147 7.62 0.75 6.19
CA ALA A 147 6.84 -0.13 5.31
C ALA A 147 7.69 -1.21 4.60
N SER A 148 8.57 -1.87 5.34
CA SER A 148 9.60 -2.75 4.74
C SER A 148 9.00 -3.92 3.95
N PRO A 149 9.75 -4.53 3.02
CA PRO A 149 9.27 -5.70 2.27
C PRO A 149 8.75 -6.84 3.14
N SER A 150 9.39 -7.07 4.29
CA SER A 150 8.96 -8.07 5.27
C SER A 150 7.65 -7.67 5.96
N TRP A 151 7.47 -6.38 6.28
CA TRP A 151 6.21 -5.88 6.82
C TRP A 151 5.09 -6.02 5.79
N MET A 152 5.30 -5.57 4.54
CA MET A 152 4.30 -5.67 3.45
C MET A 152 3.87 -7.12 3.19
N LYS A 153 4.83 -8.05 3.13
CA LYS A 153 4.53 -9.49 2.98
C LYS A 153 3.70 -10.01 4.16
N GLY A 154 4.03 -9.58 5.37
CA GLY A 154 3.29 -9.92 6.58
C GLY A 154 1.87 -9.36 6.57
N PHE A 155 1.72 -8.09 6.21
CA PHE A 155 0.45 -7.37 6.07
C PHE A 155 -0.45 -8.09 5.06
N MET A 156 0.04 -8.31 3.84
CA MET A 156 -0.71 -9.02 2.80
C MET A 156 -1.20 -10.40 3.26
N LYS A 157 -0.34 -11.15 3.96
CA LYS A 157 -0.72 -12.45 4.52
C LYS A 157 -1.76 -12.34 5.64
N ARG A 158 -1.66 -11.34 6.53
CA ARG A 158 -2.62 -11.12 7.63
C ARG A 158 -4.01 -10.79 7.11
N TRP A 159 -4.09 -10.00 6.04
CA TRP A 159 -5.34 -9.50 5.45
C TRP A 159 -5.81 -10.31 4.24
N GLY A 160 -5.20 -11.47 3.95
CA GLY A 160 -5.63 -12.34 2.84
C GLY A 160 -5.43 -11.73 1.44
N LEU A 161 -4.56 -10.73 1.31
CA LEU A 161 -4.32 -10.03 0.05
C LEU A 161 -3.27 -10.78 -0.77
N ALA A 162 -3.62 -11.16 -2.01
CA ALA A 162 -2.67 -11.61 -3.02
C ALA A 162 -2.30 -10.46 -3.96
N ILE A 163 -1.05 -10.41 -4.42
CA ILE A 163 -0.68 -9.61 -5.59
C ILE A 163 -1.10 -10.44 -6.80
N ARG A 164 -2.17 -10.04 -7.50
CA ARG A 164 -2.53 -10.69 -8.76
C ARG A 164 -1.52 -10.26 -9.81
N ALA A 165 -0.77 -11.21 -10.37
CA ALA A 165 -0.04 -10.96 -11.60
C ALA A 165 -1.07 -10.71 -12.71
N LYS A 166 -0.81 -9.78 -13.64
CA LYS A 166 -1.64 -9.59 -14.84
C LYS A 166 -1.60 -10.89 -15.66
N THR A 167 -2.57 -11.77 -15.46
CA THR A 167 -2.88 -12.81 -16.42
C THR A 167 -3.71 -12.15 -17.51
N ARG A 168 -3.09 -11.83 -18.63
CA ARG A 168 -3.84 -11.63 -19.87
C ARG A 168 -4.56 -12.95 -20.15
N SER A 169 -5.87 -12.96 -20.00
CA SER A 169 -6.74 -13.97 -20.62
C SER A 169 -7.86 -13.20 -21.29
N GLY A 170 -7.63 -12.90 -22.58
CA GLY A 170 -8.71 -12.60 -23.50
C GLY A 170 -9.41 -13.89 -23.93
N GLN A 171 -10.64 -13.71 -24.40
CA GLN A 171 -11.55 -14.65 -25.06
C GLN A 171 -12.44 -15.53 -24.15
N ALA A 172 -13.66 -15.04 -23.91
CA ALA A 172 -14.90 -15.66 -24.39
C ALA A 172 -16.14 -14.88 -23.90
N ASN A 173 -16.50 -13.79 -24.60
CA ASN A 173 -17.87 -13.35 -24.88
C ASN A 173 -17.77 -11.99 -25.60
N LEU A 174 -18.11 -11.93 -26.88
CA LEU A 174 -18.07 -10.68 -27.65
C LEU A 174 -19.06 -9.65 -27.07
N ALA A 175 -20.25 -10.10 -26.63
CA ALA A 175 -21.28 -9.27 -26.02
C ALA A 175 -20.87 -8.71 -24.64
N ASP A 176 -20.27 -9.53 -23.77
CA ASP A 176 -19.70 -9.05 -22.51
C ASP A 176 -18.47 -8.19 -22.76
N GLY A 177 -17.72 -8.44 -23.83
CA GLY A 177 -16.60 -7.62 -24.26
C GLY A 177 -17.03 -6.23 -24.73
N GLU A 178 -18.14 -6.12 -25.44
CA GLU A 178 -18.72 -4.84 -25.87
C GLU A 178 -19.38 -4.08 -24.71
N LYS A 179 -20.07 -4.80 -23.81
CA LYS A 179 -20.60 -4.24 -22.57
C LYS A 179 -19.48 -3.79 -21.63
N ALA A 180 -18.44 -4.60 -21.47
CA ALA A 180 -17.24 -4.24 -20.72
C ALA A 180 -16.46 -3.12 -21.44
N LEU A 181 -16.48 -3.01 -22.76
CA LEU A 181 -15.87 -1.88 -23.48
C LEU A 181 -16.69 -0.59 -23.29
N ALA A 182 -18.02 -0.68 -23.23
CA ALA A 182 -18.89 0.43 -22.90
C ALA A 182 -18.71 0.87 -21.43
N GLU A 183 -18.70 -0.08 -20.49
CA GLU A 183 -18.43 0.15 -19.07
C GLU A 183 -16.99 0.61 -18.83
N PHE A 184 -16.01 0.13 -19.60
CA PHE A 184 -14.60 0.54 -19.56
C PHE A 184 -14.40 1.92 -20.18
N LYS A 185 -15.05 2.27 -21.30
CA LYS A 185 -15.12 3.66 -21.80
C LYS A 185 -15.75 4.59 -20.76
N THR A 186 -16.68 4.09 -19.96
CA THR A 186 -17.31 4.82 -18.86
C THR A 186 -16.40 4.90 -17.62
N SER A 187 -15.57 3.88 -17.36
CA SER A 187 -14.64 3.76 -16.23
C SER A 187 -13.30 4.48 -16.43
N ILE A 188 -12.79 4.55 -17.67
CA ILE A 188 -11.63 5.36 -18.09
C ILE A 188 -11.84 6.85 -17.79
N ARG A 189 -13.08 7.29 -17.50
CA ARG A 189 -13.37 8.63 -16.99
C ARG A 189 -12.98 8.87 -15.52
N LYS A 190 -12.41 7.89 -14.78
CA LYS A 190 -12.13 8.07 -13.35
C LYS A 190 -10.81 8.81 -13.03
N ASP A 191 -9.80 8.74 -13.89
CA ASP A 191 -8.62 9.63 -13.85
C ASP A 191 -8.53 10.43 -15.15
N ARG A 192 -9.39 11.45 -15.26
CA ARG A 192 -9.41 12.33 -16.43
C ARG A 192 -8.08 13.08 -16.50
N VAL A 193 -7.33 12.85 -17.57
CA VAL A 193 -6.21 13.68 -18.00
C VAL A 193 -6.60 14.30 -19.32
N THR A 194 -6.59 15.63 -19.39
CA THR A 194 -6.86 16.36 -20.62
C THR A 194 -5.56 16.95 -21.13
N ALA A 195 -5.16 16.66 -22.37
CA ALA A 195 -3.98 17.24 -22.97
C ALA A 195 -4.35 18.35 -23.96
N MET A 196 -3.63 19.47 -23.91
CA MET A 196 -3.56 20.47 -24.97
C MET A 196 -2.27 20.25 -25.75
N ILE A 197 -2.38 20.20 -27.07
CA ILE A 197 -1.23 20.03 -27.94
C ILE A 197 -1.31 21.12 -29.00
N LEU A 198 -0.26 21.95 -29.07
CA LEU A 198 -0.07 22.88 -30.17
C LEU A 198 0.76 22.20 -31.26
N ALA A 199 0.35 22.39 -32.51
CA ALA A 199 1.13 22.01 -33.67
C ALA A 199 1.07 23.09 -34.74
N ASP A 200 2.13 23.21 -35.55
CA ASP A 200 2.12 24.08 -36.72
C ASP A 200 1.69 23.35 -37.99
N SER A 201 1.54 24.11 -39.08
CA SER A 201 1.15 23.59 -40.40
C SER A 201 2.15 22.60 -41.01
N LYS A 202 3.37 22.53 -40.49
CA LYS A 202 4.40 21.56 -40.90
C LYS A 202 4.32 20.26 -40.09
N GLY A 203 3.40 20.19 -39.13
CA GLY A 203 3.24 19.05 -38.23
C GLY A 203 4.22 19.05 -37.05
N THR A 204 4.96 20.15 -36.84
CA THR A 204 5.83 20.28 -35.66
C THR A 204 4.96 20.41 -34.43
N LYS A 205 5.17 19.53 -33.45
CA LYS A 205 4.45 19.56 -32.17
C LYS A 205 5.28 20.31 -31.13
N TYR A 206 4.61 21.18 -30.40
CA TYR A 206 5.21 21.96 -29.31
C TYR A 206 4.94 21.29 -27.95
N PRO A 207 5.64 21.73 -26.88
CA PRO A 207 5.45 21.19 -25.53
C PRO A 207 3.97 21.09 -25.14
N PRO A 208 3.47 19.92 -24.70
CA PRO A 208 2.06 19.75 -24.36
C PRO A 208 1.75 20.32 -22.98
N PHE A 209 0.49 20.76 -22.81
CA PHE A 209 -0.06 21.09 -21.49
C PHE A 209 -0.97 19.96 -21.04
N LEU A 210 -0.68 19.37 -19.88
CA LEU A 210 -1.44 18.28 -19.29
C LEU A 210 -2.26 18.81 -18.11
N VAL A 211 -3.57 18.61 -18.14
CA VAL A 211 -4.47 18.95 -17.03
C VAL A 211 -4.87 17.67 -16.33
N LEU A 212 -4.38 17.50 -15.11
CA LEU A 212 -4.65 16.35 -14.24
C LEU A 212 -5.74 16.69 -13.23
N LYS A 213 -6.50 15.67 -12.84
CA LYS A 213 -7.44 15.80 -11.72
C LYS A 213 -6.67 15.99 -10.41
N SER A 214 -6.88 17.13 -9.75
CA SER A 214 -6.26 17.46 -8.45
C SER A 214 -7.32 17.95 -7.48
N LYS A 215 -7.40 17.37 -6.27
CA LYS A 215 -8.36 17.81 -5.25
C LYS A 215 -7.92 19.17 -4.70
N ALA A 216 -8.79 20.17 -4.79
CA ALA A 216 -8.54 21.48 -4.21
C ALA A 216 -8.39 21.39 -2.69
N SER A 217 -7.49 22.22 -2.13
CA SER A 217 -7.38 22.40 -0.68
C SER A 217 -8.66 22.99 -0.11
N THR A 218 -9.01 22.63 1.13
CA THR A 218 -10.14 23.25 1.84
C THR A 218 -9.79 24.61 2.44
N ILE A 219 -8.50 24.96 2.49
CA ILE A 219 -8.01 26.22 3.08
C ILE A 219 -7.83 27.27 1.96
N LYS A 220 -8.64 28.34 1.96
CA LYS A 220 -8.65 29.36 0.88
C LYS A 220 -7.29 29.98 0.57
N ALA A 221 -6.50 30.33 1.59
CA ALA A 221 -5.15 30.88 1.39
C ALA A 221 -4.23 29.91 0.65
N VAL A 222 -4.32 28.62 0.99
CA VAL A 222 -3.55 27.54 0.34
C VAL A 222 -4.07 27.27 -1.07
N VAL A 223 -5.38 27.42 -1.33
CA VAL A 223 -5.94 27.32 -2.68
C VAL A 223 -5.32 28.37 -3.60
N GLN A 224 -5.30 29.64 -3.18
CA GLN A 224 -4.74 30.71 -3.99
C GLN A 224 -3.24 30.51 -4.23
N GLU A 225 -2.48 30.15 -3.19
CA GLU A 225 -1.06 29.83 -3.29
C GLU A 225 -0.82 28.65 -4.25
N ASN A 226 -1.61 27.58 -4.17
CA ASN A 226 -1.48 26.43 -5.06
C ASN A 226 -1.77 26.80 -6.52
N ILE A 227 -2.82 27.58 -6.78
CA ILE A 227 -3.16 28.03 -8.15
C ILE A 227 -2.05 28.91 -8.72
N THR A 228 -1.50 29.84 -7.92
CA THR A 228 -0.53 30.83 -8.39
C THR A 228 0.89 30.29 -8.49
N GLN A 229 1.33 29.46 -7.54
CA GLN A 229 2.72 29.04 -7.43
C GLN A 229 2.94 27.57 -7.77
N ARG A 230 1.90 26.74 -7.76
CA ARG A 230 2.03 25.26 -7.85
C ARG A 230 1.14 24.65 -8.91
N HIS A 231 0.73 25.45 -9.90
CA HIS A 231 -0.14 25.02 -11.01
C HIS A 231 -1.41 24.28 -10.57
N GLY A 232 -1.96 24.56 -9.38
CA GLY A 232 -3.14 23.88 -8.83
C GLY A 232 -2.85 22.57 -8.07
N PHE A 233 -1.58 22.23 -7.85
CA PHE A 233 -1.15 21.11 -7.02
C PHE A 233 -0.81 21.53 -5.58
N GLY A 234 -0.97 20.59 -4.65
CA GLY A 234 -0.49 20.76 -3.28
C GLY A 234 1.03 20.61 -3.19
N ARG A 235 1.62 21.11 -2.10
CA ARG A 235 3.08 21.17 -1.87
C ARG A 235 3.84 19.86 -2.07
N GLN A 236 3.26 18.71 -1.74
CA GLN A 236 3.93 17.41 -1.88
C GLN A 236 3.99 16.96 -3.34
N VAL A 237 2.85 16.97 -4.04
CA VAL A 237 2.76 16.62 -5.47
C VAL A 237 3.54 17.61 -6.33
N TRP A 238 3.54 18.89 -5.95
CA TRP A 238 4.28 19.92 -6.66
C TRP A 238 5.76 19.59 -6.83
N LYS A 239 6.42 18.96 -5.84
CA LYS A 239 7.84 18.58 -5.96
C LYS A 239 8.08 17.62 -7.13
N GLU A 240 7.18 16.64 -7.28
CA GLU A 240 7.28 15.66 -8.37
C GLU A 240 6.94 16.29 -9.72
N ILE A 241 5.98 17.22 -9.76
CA ILE A 241 5.60 17.96 -10.97
C ILE A 241 6.71 18.94 -11.39
N GLU A 242 7.30 19.65 -10.45
CA GLU A 242 8.42 20.56 -10.67
C GLU A 242 9.63 19.79 -11.21
N ASP A 243 9.95 18.65 -10.62
CA ASP A 243 10.97 17.75 -11.15
C ASP A 243 10.61 17.25 -12.57
N LEU A 244 9.34 16.96 -12.84
CA LEU A 244 8.89 16.51 -14.17
C LEU A 244 9.01 17.61 -15.23
N GLU A 245 8.55 18.83 -14.93
CA GLU A 245 8.65 19.98 -15.84
C GLU A 245 10.11 20.42 -16.06
N ALA A 246 10.98 20.24 -15.07
CA ALA A 246 12.41 20.51 -15.22
C ALA A 246 13.11 19.50 -16.16
N ASN A 247 12.61 18.26 -16.21
CA ASN A 247 13.24 17.18 -16.98
C ASN A 247 12.59 16.93 -18.36
N PHE A 248 11.37 17.42 -18.59
CA PHE A 248 10.64 17.19 -19.83
C PHE A 248 10.01 18.47 -20.37
N PRO A 249 10.01 18.68 -21.70
CA PRO A 249 9.42 19.87 -22.32
C PRO A 249 7.88 19.73 -22.35
N LEU A 250 7.25 19.96 -21.20
CA LEU A 250 5.80 19.93 -21.00
C LEU A 250 5.41 20.84 -19.83
N GLN A 251 4.12 21.12 -19.70
CA GLN A 251 3.56 21.82 -18.54
C GLN A 251 2.42 20.99 -17.95
N VAL A 252 2.28 20.95 -16.63
CA VAL A 252 1.26 20.17 -15.93
C VAL A 252 0.48 21.07 -14.97
N TYR A 253 -0.84 21.01 -15.09
CA TYR A 253 -1.78 21.74 -14.25
C TYR A 253 -2.73 20.80 -13.52
N GLY A 254 -3.04 21.13 -12.28
CA GLY A 254 -4.02 20.45 -11.44
C GLY A 254 -5.34 21.20 -11.43
N ASN A 255 -6.44 20.51 -11.73
CA ASN A 255 -7.80 21.04 -11.62
C ASN A 255 -8.75 19.98 -11.05
N PRO A 256 -9.62 20.29 -10.06
CA PRO A 256 -10.64 19.36 -9.57
C PRO A 256 -11.51 18.71 -10.66
N SER A 257 -11.80 19.43 -11.74
CA SER A 257 -12.59 18.93 -12.85
C SER A 257 -11.76 18.18 -13.92
N ALA A 258 -10.43 18.33 -13.88
CA ALA A 258 -9.49 17.96 -14.93
C ALA A 258 -9.80 18.54 -16.32
N TRP A 259 -10.66 19.56 -16.36
CA TRP A 259 -10.97 20.32 -17.55
C TRP A 259 -10.18 21.62 -17.58
N TRP A 260 -10.22 22.28 -18.72
CA TRP A 260 -9.59 23.57 -18.88
C TRP A 260 -10.42 24.67 -18.24
N ASN A 261 -9.76 25.77 -17.91
CA ASN A 261 -10.38 26.99 -17.45
C ASN A 261 -9.62 28.17 -18.07
N ALA A 262 -10.22 29.36 -18.01
CA ALA A 262 -9.63 30.57 -18.57
C ALA A 262 -8.19 30.81 -18.11
N GLY A 263 -7.90 30.56 -16.82
CA GLY A 263 -6.55 30.71 -16.26
C GLY A 263 -5.50 29.82 -16.94
N ILE A 264 -5.82 28.54 -17.19
CA ILE A 264 -4.91 27.62 -17.90
C ILE A 264 -4.76 28.04 -19.37
N SER A 265 -5.83 28.52 -20.02
CA SER A 265 -5.78 29.04 -21.40
C SER A 265 -4.84 30.24 -21.52
N LEU A 266 -4.91 31.19 -20.59
CA LEU A 266 -4.00 32.34 -20.55
C LEU A 266 -2.53 31.92 -20.37
N ARG A 267 -2.27 30.92 -19.52
CA ARG A 267 -0.92 30.37 -19.31
C ARG A 267 -0.38 29.65 -20.55
N PHE A 268 -1.22 28.93 -21.28
CA PHE A 268 -0.86 28.31 -22.54
C PHE A 268 -0.46 29.36 -23.59
N LEU A 269 -1.25 30.42 -23.72
CA LEU A 269 -0.92 31.55 -24.61
C LEU A 269 0.39 32.23 -24.21
N ASP A 270 0.60 32.49 -22.92
CA ASP A 270 1.86 33.05 -22.42
C ASP A 270 3.06 32.17 -22.75
N PHE A 271 2.94 30.87 -22.52
CA PHE A 271 4.04 29.93 -22.72
C PHE A 271 4.45 29.81 -24.19
N HIS A 272 3.48 29.67 -25.10
CA HIS A 272 3.79 29.47 -26.51
C HIS A 272 4.02 30.78 -27.28
N PHE A 273 3.31 31.85 -26.94
CA PHE A 273 3.30 33.09 -27.72
C PHE A 273 3.74 34.33 -26.94
N GLY A 274 3.98 34.25 -25.63
CA GLY A 274 4.33 35.41 -24.79
C GLY A 274 5.59 36.15 -25.24
N HIS A 275 6.55 35.43 -25.84
CA HIS A 275 7.77 36.02 -26.41
C HIS A 275 7.52 36.99 -27.57
N ARG A 276 6.35 36.91 -28.22
CA ARG A 276 5.96 37.78 -29.34
C ARG A 276 5.45 39.15 -28.89
N ARG A 277 5.13 39.33 -27.61
CA ARG A 277 4.55 40.58 -27.10
C ARG A 277 5.53 41.74 -27.21
N GLY A 278 5.04 42.87 -27.72
CA GLY A 278 5.83 44.09 -27.90
C GLY A 278 6.88 43.99 -29.01
N GLN A 279 6.90 42.90 -29.78
CA GLN A 279 7.77 42.72 -30.94
C GLN A 279 6.97 42.88 -32.23
N ALA A 280 7.58 43.49 -33.24
CA ALA A 280 7.02 43.53 -34.59
C ALA A 280 7.29 42.19 -35.28
N VAL A 281 6.41 41.21 -35.05
CA VAL A 281 6.46 39.87 -35.66
C VAL A 281 5.24 39.65 -36.54
N ASP A 282 5.38 38.78 -37.55
CA ASP A 282 4.27 38.44 -38.44
C ASP A 282 3.11 37.78 -37.68
N PRO A 283 1.85 38.17 -37.99
CA PRO A 283 0.66 37.53 -37.43
C PRO A 283 0.62 36.04 -37.74
N VAL A 284 0.11 35.25 -36.79
CA VAL A 284 -0.09 33.80 -36.96
C VAL A 284 -1.56 33.48 -36.75
N LEU A 285 -2.14 32.69 -37.64
CA LEU A 285 -3.49 32.16 -37.48
C LEU A 285 -3.46 31.00 -36.47
N LEU A 286 -4.07 31.22 -35.30
CA LEU A 286 -4.28 30.18 -34.31
C LEU A 286 -5.67 29.56 -34.49
N LEU A 287 -5.70 28.31 -34.92
CA LEU A 287 -6.94 27.52 -34.95
C LEU A 287 -7.15 26.89 -33.57
N TRP A 288 -8.03 27.50 -32.78
CA TRP A 288 -8.41 27.03 -31.45
C TRP A 288 -9.86 26.61 -31.45
N ASP A 289 -10.12 25.41 -30.93
CA ASP A 289 -11.47 24.88 -30.77
C ASP A 289 -12.30 25.67 -29.74
N ASP A 290 -13.31 26.42 -30.19
CA ASP A 290 -14.15 27.34 -29.37
C ASP A 290 -15.28 26.62 -28.60
N PHE A 291 -15.36 25.29 -28.67
CA PHE A 291 -16.52 24.53 -28.16
C PHE A 291 -16.58 24.37 -26.64
N SER A 292 -15.94 25.23 -25.85
CA SER A 292 -15.81 24.98 -24.42
C SER A 292 -15.80 26.23 -23.54
N ALA A 293 -16.38 26.08 -22.34
CA ALA A 293 -16.67 27.13 -21.36
C ALA A 293 -15.43 27.83 -20.73
N HIS A 294 -14.28 27.75 -21.38
CA HIS A 294 -13.02 28.38 -20.96
C HIS A 294 -12.53 29.47 -21.93
N PHE A 295 -13.25 29.71 -23.04
CA PHE A 295 -13.08 30.89 -23.88
C PHE A 295 -13.83 32.06 -23.24
N THR A 296 -13.08 32.97 -22.62
CA THR A 296 -13.60 34.18 -21.97
C THR A 296 -13.06 35.41 -22.70
N ASP A 297 -13.66 36.58 -22.50
CA ASP A 297 -13.20 37.83 -23.11
C ASP A 297 -11.71 38.08 -22.87
N GLU A 298 -11.21 37.76 -21.67
CA GLU A 298 -9.78 37.83 -21.33
C GLU A 298 -8.91 36.89 -22.18
N VAL A 299 -9.39 35.70 -22.52
CA VAL A 299 -8.65 34.75 -23.38
C VAL A 299 -8.64 35.23 -24.83
N ILE A 300 -9.76 35.81 -25.29
CA ILE A 300 -9.89 36.38 -26.65
C ILE A 300 -8.96 37.59 -26.81
N GLU A 301 -8.96 38.52 -25.85
CA GLU A 301 -8.07 39.68 -25.87
C GLU A 301 -6.58 39.28 -25.85
N ARG A 302 -6.29 38.12 -25.25
CA ARG A 302 -4.92 37.63 -25.07
C ARG A 302 -4.35 36.86 -26.25
N ALA A 303 -5.22 36.27 -27.08
CA ALA A 303 -4.86 35.44 -28.23
C ALA A 303 -4.50 36.31 -29.45
#